data_AF-A0A2Z7BAW9-F1
#
_entry.id   AF-A0A2Z7BAW9-F1
#
_cell.length_a   1.000
_cell.length_b   1.000
_cell.length_c   1.000
_cell.angle_alpha   90.00
_cell.angle_beta   90.00
_cell.angle_gamma   90.00
#
_symmetry.space_group_name_H-M   'P 1'
#
loop_
_entity.id
_entity.type
_entity.pdbx_description
1 polymer ?
#
loop_
_entity_poly.entity_id
_entity_poly.type
_entity_poly.pdbx_seq_one_letter_code
_entity_poly.pdbx_strand_id
1 'polypeptide(L)'
;MPFDVKFHDVQGKNYCCAVPKLNKEIVPEKCKLIVKPKRVVITLIKASKGKWLDLHFKDDKLKLNLDKSSNPIAGIMDLMKNMYEDDDEEMKRTIAKAWTDARSGKAADPLHNYR
;
A
#
# COMPACT_ATOMS: atom_id res chain seq x y z
N MET A 1 16.77 -5.49 4.93
CA MET A 1 17.39 -6.77 5.33
C MET A 1 16.49 -7.92 4.90
N PRO A 2 17.02 -8.93 4.18
CA PRO A 2 16.28 -10.14 3.83
C PRO A 2 16.23 -11.12 5.02
N PHE A 3 15.20 -11.94 5.04
CA PHE A 3 15.03 -13.07 5.96
C PHE A 3 14.73 -14.32 5.13
N ASP A 4 15.42 -15.42 5.38
CA ASP A 4 15.23 -16.68 4.66
C ASP A 4 15.40 -17.86 5.62
N VAL A 5 14.43 -18.77 5.64
CA VAL A 5 14.48 -20.02 6.38
C VAL A 5 14.03 -21.17 5.51
N LYS A 6 14.89 -22.19 5.44
CA LYS A 6 14.69 -23.40 4.64
C LYS A 6 14.47 -24.59 5.55
N PHE A 7 13.43 -25.36 5.24
CA PHE A 7 13.13 -26.63 5.87
C PHE A 7 13.34 -27.72 4.84
N HIS A 8 14.21 -28.67 5.17
CA HIS A 8 14.51 -29.79 4.30
C HIS A 8 13.80 -31.03 4.82
N ASP A 9 13.36 -31.88 3.89
CA ASP A 9 12.79 -33.20 4.17
C ASP A 9 11.62 -33.22 5.19
N VAL A 10 10.73 -32.23 5.10
CA VAL A 10 9.48 -32.25 5.86
C VAL A 10 8.49 -33.14 5.09
N GLN A 11 8.45 -34.41 5.49
CA GLN A 11 7.65 -35.46 4.82
C GLN A 11 8.04 -35.63 3.34
N GLY A 12 9.34 -35.68 3.04
CA GLY A 12 9.85 -35.83 1.68
C GLY A 12 9.73 -34.57 0.81
N LYS A 13 9.39 -33.42 1.41
CA LYS A 13 9.28 -32.12 0.72
C LYS A 13 10.16 -31.07 1.38
N ASN A 14 10.69 -30.17 0.55
CA ASN A 14 11.43 -29.01 1.01
C ASN A 14 10.53 -27.76 0.99
N TYR A 15 10.65 -26.92 2.01
CA TYR A 15 9.90 -25.68 2.15
C TYR A 15 10.84 -24.51 2.37
N CYS A 16 10.50 -23.36 1.82
CA CYS A 16 11.27 -22.13 1.97
C CYS A 16 10.32 -21.01 2.41
N CYS A 17 10.68 -20.31 3.47
CA CYS A 17 10.00 -19.09 3.92
C CYS A 17 10.98 -17.94 3.80
N ALA A 18 10.84 -17.15 2.73
CA ALA A 18 11.72 -16.04 2.44
C ALA A 18 10.94 -14.72 2.38
N VAL A 19 11.46 -13.71 3.06
CA VAL A 19 11.00 -12.33 3.03
C VAL A 19 12.15 -11.48 2.49
N PRO A 20 12.12 -11.09 1.20
CA PRO A 20 13.24 -10.38 0.56
C PRO A 20 13.60 -9.06 1.25
N LYS A 21 12.58 -8.37 1.77
CA LYS A 21 12.75 -7.11 2.49
C LYS A 21 11.78 -7.04 3.66
N LEU A 22 12.32 -7.12 4.88
CA LEU A 22 11.56 -6.86 6.10
C LEU A 22 11.14 -5.39 6.19
N ASN A 23 10.00 -5.13 6.83
CA ASN A 23 9.44 -3.80 7.01
C ASN A 23 10.44 -2.80 7.61
N LYS A 24 11.13 -3.20 8.68
CA LYS A 24 12.25 -2.47 9.29
C LYS A 24 13.34 -3.44 9.74
N GLU A 25 14.40 -2.90 10.33
CA GLU A 25 15.52 -3.66 10.87
C GLU A 25 15.13 -4.51 12.10
N ILE A 26 15.83 -5.63 12.22
CA ILE A 26 15.77 -6.56 13.35
C ILE A 26 17.13 -6.62 14.04
N VAL A 27 17.19 -7.19 15.23
CA VAL A 27 18.43 -7.52 15.95
C VAL A 27 18.71 -9.01 15.78
N PRO A 28 19.56 -9.42 14.82
CA PRO A 28 19.74 -10.83 14.47
C PRO A 28 20.18 -11.68 15.66
N GLU A 29 21.07 -11.14 16.49
CA GLU A 29 21.63 -11.79 17.68
C GLU A 29 20.58 -12.17 18.74
N LYS A 30 19.45 -11.46 18.76
CA LYS A 30 18.36 -11.71 19.71
C LYS A 30 17.22 -12.54 19.12
N CYS A 31 17.27 -12.83 17.82
CA CYS A 31 16.27 -13.65 17.16
C CYS A 31 16.41 -15.12 17.59
N LYS A 32 15.30 -15.86 17.60
CA LYS A 32 15.26 -17.25 18.07
C LYS A 32 14.52 -18.15 17.11
N LEU A 33 15.00 -19.38 16.98
CA LEU A 33 14.36 -20.45 16.22
C LEU A 33 14.05 -21.60 17.18
N ILE A 34 12.78 -21.96 17.29
CA ILE A 34 12.33 -23.07 18.13
C ILE A 34 11.58 -24.08 17.26
N VAL A 35 12.14 -25.27 17.15
CA VAL A 35 11.51 -26.39 16.44
C VAL A 35 10.63 -27.17 17.44
N LYS A 36 9.36 -27.36 17.08
CA LYS A 36 8.41 -28.20 17.81
C LYS A 36 7.96 -29.35 16.90
N PRO A 37 7.42 -30.45 17.45
CA PRO A 37 7.08 -31.64 16.65
C PRO A 37 6.16 -31.39 15.44
N LYS A 38 5.27 -30.40 15.52
CA LYS A 38 4.30 -30.08 14.45
C LYS A 38 4.46 -28.69 13.85
N ARG A 39 5.42 -27.88 14.33
CA ARG A 39 5.58 -26.48 13.88
C ARG A 39 6.96 -25.94 14.21
N VAL A 40 7.36 -24.92 13.47
CA VAL A 40 8.56 -24.14 13.78
C VAL A 40 8.12 -22.73 14.17
N VAL A 41 8.65 -22.23 15.28
CA VAL A 41 8.39 -20.89 15.77
C VAL A 41 9.65 -20.06 15.58
N ILE A 42 9.54 -19.01 14.77
CA ILE A 42 10.63 -18.09 14.47
C ILE A 42 10.29 -16.76 15.12
N THR A 43 11.14 -16.32 16.05
CA THR A 43 10.96 -15.05 16.77
C THR A 43 11.99 -14.06 16.25
N LEU A 44 11.50 -13.01 15.59
CA LEU A 44 12.32 -11.90 15.11
C LEU A 44 12.20 -10.72 16.07
N ILE A 45 13.34 -10.24 16.59
CA ILE A 45 13.37 -9.10 17.51
C ILE A 45 13.58 -7.82 16.72
N LYS A 46 12.66 -6.86 16.83
CA LYS A 46 12.76 -5.57 16.14
C LYS A 46 13.91 -4.72 16.71
N ALA A 47 14.63 -4.02 15.85
CA ALA A 47 15.68 -3.07 16.27
C ALA A 47 15.09 -1.82 16.94
N SER A 48 13.97 -1.33 16.41
CA SER A 48 13.25 -0.17 16.96
C SER A 48 11.95 -0.57 17.64
N LYS A 49 11.58 0.11 18.73
CA LYS A 49 10.24 0.01 19.32
C LYS A 49 9.20 0.52 18.32
N GLY A 50 8.17 -0.28 18.04
CA GLY A 50 7.10 0.10 17.11
C GLY A 50 6.25 -1.08 16.64
N LYS A 51 5.00 -0.79 16.31
CA LYS A 51 4.10 -1.76 15.67
C LYS A 51 4.44 -1.84 14.18
N TRP A 52 4.50 -3.06 13.66
CA TRP A 52 4.59 -3.29 12.22
C TRP A 52 3.19 -3.71 11.78
N LEU A 53 2.63 -3.03 10.78
CA LEU A 53 1.34 -3.43 10.19
C LEU A 53 1.52 -4.63 9.26
N ASP A 54 2.71 -4.76 8.65
CA ASP A 54 3.09 -5.86 7.77
C ASP A 54 4.52 -6.30 8.09
N LEU A 55 4.82 -7.57 7.84
CA LEU A 55 6.18 -8.12 7.94
C LEU A 55 7.03 -7.68 6.75
N HIS A 56 6.43 -7.61 5.57
CA HIS A 56 7.09 -7.18 4.35
C HIS A 56 7.20 -5.66 4.33
N PHE A 57 8.28 -5.19 3.72
CA PHE A 57 8.39 -3.80 3.34
C PHE A 57 7.40 -3.52 2.21
N LYS A 58 6.41 -2.67 2.49
CA LYS A 58 5.55 -2.05 1.49
C LYS A 58 6.02 -0.61 1.37
N ASP A 59 6.47 -0.23 0.18
CA ASP A 59 6.63 1.19 -0.14
C ASP A 59 5.24 1.82 -0.07
N ASP A 60 5.06 2.77 0.84
CA ASP A 60 3.89 3.64 0.89
C ASP A 60 3.92 4.60 -0.32
N LYS A 61 3.96 4.08 -1.56
CA LYS A 61 3.84 4.87 -2.80
C LYS A 61 2.49 5.59 -2.93
N LEU A 62 1.57 5.37 -1.99
CA LEU A 62 0.25 5.98 -1.94
C LEU A 62 0.04 6.90 -0.73
N LYS A 63 1.12 7.40 -0.11
CA LYS A 63 1.01 8.68 0.60
C LYS A 63 1.04 9.78 -0.46
N LEU A 64 -0.09 9.98 -1.12
CA LEU A 64 -0.41 11.25 -1.76
C LEU A 64 -0.10 12.31 -0.70
N ASN A 65 0.93 13.11 -0.93
CA ASN A 65 1.21 14.29 -0.12
C ASN A 65 0.03 15.24 -0.34
N LEU A 66 -1.04 15.04 0.43
CA LEU A 66 -2.00 16.08 0.76
C LEU A 66 -1.29 17.02 1.74
N ASP A 67 -0.21 17.64 1.27
CA ASP A 67 0.35 18.78 1.97
C ASP A 67 -0.70 19.89 1.86
N LYS A 68 -1.21 20.25 3.03
CA LYS A 68 -2.27 21.21 3.23
C LYS A 68 -1.72 22.61 2.96
N SER A 69 -1.54 23.06 1.71
CA SER A 69 -1.35 24.50 1.47
C SER A 69 -1.40 25.04 0.03
N SER A 70 -1.58 24.26 -1.05
CA SER A 70 -1.64 24.88 -2.38
C SER A 70 -2.76 24.34 -3.25
N ASN A 71 -3.87 25.06 -3.21
CA ASN A 71 -5.02 25.05 -4.12
C ASN A 71 -5.60 23.68 -4.48
N PRO A 72 -6.84 23.34 -4.04
CA PRO A 72 -7.47 22.05 -4.35
C PRO A 72 -7.56 21.74 -5.86
N ILE A 73 -7.48 22.77 -6.72
CA ILE A 73 -7.44 22.63 -8.19
C ILE A 73 -6.12 21.99 -8.68
N ALA A 74 -4.99 22.27 -8.03
CA ALA A 74 -3.68 21.74 -8.43
C ALA A 74 -3.53 20.24 -8.09
N GLY A 75 -4.06 19.82 -6.93
CA GLY A 75 -4.08 18.41 -6.54
C GLY A 75 -4.96 17.55 -7.46
N ILE A 76 -6.02 18.14 -8.00
CA ILE A 76 -6.88 17.46 -8.98
C ILE A 76 -6.19 17.41 -10.36
N MET A 77 -5.45 18.44 -10.78
CA MET A 77 -4.67 18.41 -12.04
C MET A 77 -3.64 17.27 -12.08
N ASP A 78 -2.96 17.01 -10.96
CA ASP A 78 -1.98 15.92 -10.87
C ASP A 78 -2.66 14.53 -10.89
N LEU A 79 -3.83 14.42 -10.26
CA LEU A 79 -4.68 13.22 -10.34
C LEU A 79 -5.20 12.99 -11.77
N MET A 80 -5.62 14.04 -12.49
CA MET A 80 -6.09 13.95 -13.88
C MET A 80 -4.97 13.55 -14.85
N LYS A 81 -3.72 13.96 -14.60
CA LYS A 81 -2.57 13.65 -15.44
C LYS A 81 -2.28 12.15 -15.50
N ASN A 82 -2.41 11.48 -14.36
CA ASN A 82 -2.25 10.03 -14.25
C ASN A 82 -3.41 9.23 -14.89
N MET A 83 -4.54 9.87 -15.20
CA MET A 83 -5.67 9.21 -15.91
C MET A 83 -5.63 9.40 -17.43
N TYR A 84 -4.81 10.33 -17.94
CA TYR A 84 -4.67 10.55 -19.38
C TYR A 84 -3.85 9.44 -20.07
N GLU A 85 -3.12 8.62 -19.29
CA GLU A 85 -2.31 7.51 -19.79
C GLU A 85 -3.14 6.25 -20.10
N ASP A 86 -4.39 6.16 -19.63
CA ASP A 86 -5.29 5.01 -19.85
C ASP A 86 -6.34 5.22 -20.97
N ASP A 87 -6.25 6.32 -21.73
CA ASP A 87 -6.95 6.58 -23.01
C ASP A 87 -8.48 6.30 -23.08
N ASP A 88 -9.23 6.68 -22.05
CA ASP A 88 -10.70 6.66 -22.06
C ASP A 88 -11.28 8.07 -22.33
N GLU A 89 -11.74 8.29 -23.58
CA GLU A 89 -12.29 9.55 -24.08
C GLU A 89 -13.60 9.99 -23.37
N GLU A 90 -14.36 9.06 -22.79
CA GLU A 90 -15.63 9.37 -22.11
C GLU A 90 -15.38 10.03 -20.74
N MET A 91 -14.29 9.64 -20.09
CA MET A 91 -13.89 10.20 -18.80
C MET A 91 -13.41 11.65 -18.92
N LYS A 92 -12.73 11.99 -20.03
CA LYS A 92 -12.29 13.37 -20.34
C LYS A 92 -13.47 14.35 -20.40
N ARG A 93 -14.59 13.94 -21.01
CA ARG A 93 -15.81 14.78 -21.09
C ARG A 93 -16.46 14.98 -19.73
N THR A 94 -16.52 13.92 -18.92
CA THR A 94 -17.16 13.97 -17.60
C THR A 94 -16.40 14.87 -16.64
N ILE A 95 -15.07 14.84 -16.70
CA ILE A 95 -14.20 15.69 -15.90
C ILE A 95 -14.27 17.16 -16.35
N ALA A 96 -14.25 17.44 -17.66
CA ALA A 96 -14.41 18.79 -18.19
C ALA A 96 -15.77 19.40 -17.81
N LYS A 97 -16.83 18.57 -17.83
CA LYS A 97 -18.17 18.96 -17.39
C LYS A 97 -18.18 19.30 -15.89
N ALA A 98 -17.59 18.44 -15.05
CA ALA A 98 -17.47 18.69 -13.62
C ALA A 98 -16.66 19.96 -13.30
N TRP A 99 -15.62 20.27 -14.08
CA TRP A 99 -14.84 21.50 -13.93
C TRP A 99 -15.63 22.77 -14.27
N THR A 100 -16.51 22.69 -15.28
CA THR A 100 -17.41 23.78 -15.68
C THR A 100 -18.53 24.00 -14.66
N ASP A 101 -19.11 22.91 -14.14
CA ASP A 101 -20.18 22.95 -13.13
C ASP A 101 -19.65 23.46 -11.78
N ALA A 102 -18.44 23.06 -11.38
CA ALA A 102 -17.80 23.55 -10.17
C ALA A 102 -17.44 25.05 -10.23
N ARG A 103 -17.07 25.59 -11.40
CA ARG A 103 -16.78 27.03 -11.58
C ARG A 103 -18.03 27.89 -11.67
N SER A 104 -19.14 27.33 -12.16
CA SER A 104 -20.43 28.04 -12.28
C SER A 104 -21.30 27.96 -11.02
N GLY A 105 -20.82 27.30 -9.95
CA GLY A 105 -21.52 27.21 -8.66
C GLY A 105 -22.81 26.39 -8.69
N LYS A 106 -23.08 25.68 -9.79
CA LYS A 106 -24.23 24.78 -9.91
C LYS A 106 -23.81 23.39 -9.47
N ALA A 107 -23.76 23.17 -8.15
CA ALA A 107 -23.79 21.82 -7.62
C ALA A 107 -25.18 21.23 -7.95
N ALA A 108 -25.28 20.48 -9.05
CA ALA A 108 -26.45 19.65 -9.28
C ALA A 108 -26.45 18.54 -8.22
N ASP A 109 -27.41 18.61 -7.29
CA ASP A 109 -27.64 17.61 -6.26
C ASP A 109 -27.89 16.23 -6.90
N PRO A 110 -27.03 15.22 -6.70
CA PRO A 110 -27.22 13.90 -7.30
C PRO A 110 -28.33 13.06 -6.63
N LEU A 111 -29.01 13.55 -5.58
CA LEU A 111 -29.98 12.76 -4.81
C LEU A 111 -31.46 13.02 -5.13
N HIS A 112 -31.79 13.69 -6.24
CA HIS A 112 -33.21 13.86 -6.62
C HIS A 112 -33.88 12.61 -7.24
N ASN A 113 -33.18 11.49 -7.42
CA ASN A 113 -33.77 10.30 -8.07
C ASN A 113 -34.05 9.11 -7.12
N TYR A 114 -34.08 9.33 -5.81
CA TYR A 114 -34.68 8.36 -4.88
C TYR A 114 -35.89 9.00 -4.21
N ARG A 115 -37.04 8.89 -4.88
CA ARG A 115 -38.35 9.08 -4.27
C ARG A 115 -39.16 7.80 -4.41
#